data_AF-A0A848NK80-F1
#
_entry.id   AF-A0A848NK80-F1
#
_cell.length_a   1.000
_cell.length_b   1.000
_cell.length_c   1.000
_cell.angle_alpha   90.00
_cell.angle_beta   90.00
_cell.angle_gamma   90.00
#
_symmetry.space_group_name_H-M   'P 1'
#
loop_
_entity.id
_entity.type
_entity.pdbx_description
1 polymer ?
#
loop_
_entity_poly.entity_id
_entity_poly.type
_entity_poly.pdbx_seq_one_letter_code
_entity_poly.pdbx_strand_id
1 'polypeptide(L)'
;MQVDISAQALAAQGVRLKVLAQIFPVLRHEAIAPLSNATLAAAMLGHAPEGTDAEARQQRCERLAGDLNDMLEDSVSVIRDLDQWFSDNGATLPLATLLKECRKLLFSQLMWSKRRVRWPEDPGALELPAFSSRYLLMAWLLCLVAWLPEGAEVELDTADPSAWHARFTMPAQAPDGPALFDTRDIEWLAADSGWRFERQPQSWSLHRAASGKEPA
;
A
#
# COMPACT_ATOMS: atom_id res chain seq x y z
N MET A 1 33.41 5.40 4.65
CA MET A 1 32.34 5.85 5.56
C MET A 1 31.52 4.61 5.89
N GLN A 2 31.77 4.00 7.05
CA GLN A 2 31.14 2.74 7.44
C GLN A 2 29.81 3.12 8.10
N VAL A 3 28.69 2.78 7.45
CA VAL A 3 27.36 3.01 8.01
C VAL A 3 27.10 1.87 8.99
N ASP A 4 27.22 2.14 10.29
CA ASP A 4 26.80 1.20 11.32
C ASP A 4 25.28 1.15 11.34
N ILE A 5 24.72 0.20 10.60
CA ILE A 5 23.29 -0.10 10.60
C ILE A 5 22.99 -0.88 11.88
N SER A 6 22.08 -0.38 12.73
CA SER A 6 21.66 -1.10 13.92
C SER A 6 21.00 -2.43 13.53
N ALA A 7 21.11 -3.46 14.38
CA ALA A 7 20.45 -4.74 14.15
C ALA A 7 18.92 -4.58 13.95
N GLN A 8 18.33 -3.58 14.60
CA GLN A 8 16.93 -3.21 14.45
C GLN A 8 16.62 -2.63 13.06
N ALA A 9 17.44 -1.70 12.57
CA ALA A 9 17.27 -1.12 11.24
C ALA A 9 17.41 -2.19 10.13
N LEU A 10 18.35 -3.13 10.31
CA LEU A 10 18.48 -4.28 9.41
C LEU A 10 17.27 -5.20 9.46
N ALA A 11 16.73 -5.49 10.64
CA ALA A 11 15.51 -6.27 10.80
C ALA A 11 14.32 -5.58 10.11
N ALA A 12 14.14 -4.27 10.31
CA ALA A 12 13.10 -3.48 9.65
C ALA A 12 13.23 -3.52 8.12
N GLN A 13 14.44 -3.41 7.56
CA GLN A 13 14.67 -3.61 6.12
C GLN A 13 14.25 -5.01 5.65
N GLY A 14 14.56 -6.05 6.43
CA GLY A 14 14.08 -7.40 6.16
C GLY A 14 12.55 -7.48 6.08
N VAL A 15 11.84 -6.83 7.01
CA VAL A 15 10.37 -6.78 6.96
C VAL A 15 9.86 -5.99 5.75
N ARG A 16 10.48 -4.86 5.40
CA ARG A 16 10.12 -4.09 4.19
C ARG A 16 10.21 -4.96 2.93
N LEU A 17 11.26 -5.76 2.80
CA LEU A 17 11.41 -6.71 1.70
C LEU A 17 10.32 -7.79 1.70
N LYS A 18 9.94 -8.31 2.88
CA LYS A 18 8.79 -9.23 3.00
C LYS A 18 7.49 -8.57 2.51
N VAL A 19 7.23 -7.32 2.92
CA VAL A 19 6.06 -6.55 2.47
C VAL A 19 6.08 -6.39 0.96
N LEU A 20 7.20 -5.96 0.39
CA LEU A 20 7.35 -5.81 -1.06
C LEU A 20 7.05 -7.12 -1.79
N ALA A 21 7.63 -8.24 -1.34
CA ALA A 21 7.37 -9.54 -1.95
C ALA A 21 5.87 -9.88 -2.00
N GLN A 22 5.12 -9.49 -0.97
CA GLN A 22 3.69 -9.75 -0.89
C GLN A 22 2.85 -8.84 -1.80
N ILE A 23 3.20 -7.56 -1.93
CA ILE A 23 2.42 -6.59 -2.72
C ILE A 23 2.90 -6.45 -4.17
N PHE A 24 4.13 -6.90 -4.48
CA PHE A 24 4.75 -6.75 -5.78
C PHE A 24 3.93 -7.32 -6.95
N PRO A 25 3.22 -8.46 -6.83
CA PRO A 25 2.36 -8.93 -7.91
C PRO A 25 1.28 -7.91 -8.31
N VAL A 26 0.70 -7.21 -7.33
CA VAL A 26 -0.32 -6.17 -7.55
C VAL A 26 0.34 -4.95 -8.18
N LEU A 27 1.44 -4.46 -7.60
CA LEU A 27 2.20 -3.32 -8.13
C LEU A 27 2.68 -3.55 -9.57
N ARG A 28 3.19 -4.74 -9.87
CA ARG A 28 3.61 -5.15 -11.21
C ARG A 28 2.43 -5.14 -12.18
N HIS A 29 1.28 -5.68 -11.76
CA HIS A 29 0.08 -5.69 -12.61
C HIS A 29 -0.36 -4.26 -12.94
N GLU A 30 -0.39 -3.37 -11.95
CA GLU A 30 -0.73 -1.96 -12.13
C GLU A 30 0.23 -1.24 -13.08
N ALA A 31 1.54 -1.52 -13.00
CA ALA A 31 2.54 -0.92 -13.89
C ALA A 31 2.45 -1.44 -15.34
N ILE A 32 2.09 -2.71 -15.55
CA ILE A 32 2.05 -3.34 -16.88
C ILE A 32 0.77 -3.00 -17.65
N ALA A 33 -0.36 -2.86 -16.97
CA ALA A 33 -1.65 -2.63 -17.59
C ALA A 33 -1.69 -1.40 -18.53
N PRO A 34 -1.26 -0.19 -18.13
CA PRO A 34 -1.31 0.98 -19.00
C PRO A 34 -0.31 0.87 -20.17
N LEU A 35 0.87 0.28 -19.96
CA LEU A 35 1.85 0.02 -21.03
C LEU A 35 1.31 -0.93 -22.09
N SER A 36 0.57 -1.97 -21.67
CA SER A 36 -0.06 -2.92 -22.59
C SER A 36 -1.14 -2.25 -23.43
N ASN A 37 -1.95 -1.38 -22.81
CA ASN A 37 -2.98 -0.60 -23.50
C ASN A 37 -2.37 0.41 -24.48
N ALA A 38 -1.31 1.12 -24.09
CA ALA A 38 -0.58 2.03 -24.98
C ALA A 38 0.00 1.28 -26.19
N THR A 39 0.56 0.09 -25.97
CA THR A 39 1.08 -0.76 -27.06
C THR A 39 -0.02 -1.16 -28.05
N LEU A 40 -1.21 -1.51 -27.56
CA LEU A 40 -2.37 -1.82 -28.40
C LEU A 40 -2.86 -0.59 -29.18
N ALA A 41 -2.98 0.57 -28.53
CA ALA A 41 -3.39 1.81 -29.16
C ALA A 41 -2.41 2.22 -30.29
N ALA A 42 -1.10 2.10 -30.06
CA ALA A 42 -0.08 2.32 -31.07
C ALA A 42 -0.20 1.35 -32.25
N ALA A 43 -0.48 0.06 -32.00
CA ALA A 43 -0.73 -0.91 -33.06
C ALA A 43 -2.00 -0.55 -33.88
N MET A 44 -3.06 -0.07 -33.22
CA MET A 44 -4.30 0.38 -33.85
C MET A 44 -4.15 1.64 -34.71
N LEU A 45 -3.17 2.51 -34.41
CA LEU A 45 -2.78 3.63 -35.26
C LEU A 45 -2.11 3.15 -36.56
N GLY A 46 -1.30 2.09 -36.47
CA GLY A 46 -0.66 1.46 -37.62
C GLY A 46 -1.61 0.69 -38.54
N HIS A 47 -2.84 0.40 -38.08
CA HIS A 47 -3.86 -0.34 -38.85
C HIS A 47 -5.05 0.58 -39.19
N ALA A 48 -5.18 0.90 -40.47
CA ALA A 48 -6.35 1.61 -40.99
C ALA A 48 -7.51 0.63 -41.22
N PRO A 49 -8.73 0.88 -40.70
CA PRO A 49 -9.89 0.06 -40.98
C PRO A 49 -10.22 0.09 -42.49
N GLU A 50 -10.52 -1.07 -43.07
CA GLU A 50 -10.94 -1.15 -44.47
C GLU A 50 -12.30 -0.46 -44.66
N GLY A 51 -12.47 0.28 -45.76
CA GLY A 51 -13.75 0.92 -46.11
C GLY A 51 -14.10 2.22 -45.37
N THR A 52 -13.20 2.80 -44.57
CA THR A 52 -13.42 4.15 -43.98
C THR A 52 -12.97 5.26 -44.94
N ASP A 53 -13.77 6.34 -44.99
CA ASP A 53 -13.40 7.58 -45.66
C ASP A 53 -12.18 8.25 -44.99
N ALA A 54 -11.44 9.05 -45.76
CA ALA A 54 -10.19 9.68 -45.35
C ALA A 54 -10.37 10.60 -44.13
N GLU A 55 -11.48 11.35 -44.07
CA GLU A 55 -11.77 12.25 -42.96
C GLU A 55 -12.08 11.49 -41.66
N ALA A 56 -12.90 10.44 -41.76
CA ALA A 56 -13.20 9.56 -40.63
C ALA A 56 -11.95 8.83 -40.10
N ARG A 57 -11.02 8.47 -41.00
CA ARG A 57 -9.73 7.88 -40.63
C ARG A 57 -8.85 8.89 -39.90
N GLN A 58 -8.77 10.13 -40.39
CA GLN A 58 -7.99 11.21 -39.77
C GLN A 58 -8.49 11.51 -38.35
N GLN A 59 -9.80 11.70 -38.19
CA GLN A 59 -10.42 11.96 -36.87
C GLN A 59 -10.24 10.79 -35.89
N ARG A 60 -10.23 9.54 -36.38
CA ARG A 60 -9.91 8.37 -35.56
C ARG A 60 -8.45 8.39 -35.12
N CYS A 61 -7.53 8.69 -36.03
CA CYS A 61 -6.10 8.77 -35.72
C CYS A 61 -5.79 9.86 -34.69
N GLU A 62 -6.42 11.03 -34.80
CA GLU A 62 -6.24 12.13 -33.84
C GLU A 62 -6.73 11.74 -32.44
N ARG A 63 -7.91 11.10 -32.33
CA ARG A 63 -8.42 10.60 -31.05
C ARG A 63 -7.52 9.54 -30.44
N LEU A 64 -7.14 8.52 -31.22
CA LEU A 64 -6.24 7.46 -30.76
C LEU A 64 -4.86 7.98 -30.37
N ALA A 65 -4.35 9.01 -31.04
CA ALA A 65 -3.09 9.65 -30.68
C ALA A 65 -3.20 10.41 -29.35
N GLY A 66 -4.33 11.08 -29.11
CA GLY A 66 -4.65 11.68 -27.81
C GLY A 66 -4.75 10.64 -26.70
N ASP A 67 -5.56 9.60 -26.90
CA ASP A 67 -5.72 8.50 -25.94
C ASP A 67 -4.38 7.81 -25.64
N LEU A 68 -3.53 7.62 -26.65
CA LEU A 68 -2.18 7.07 -26.49
C LEU A 68 -1.29 7.97 -25.63
N ASN A 69 -1.35 9.29 -25.83
CA ASN A 69 -0.57 10.23 -25.02
C ASN A 69 -0.98 10.15 -23.55
N ASP A 70 -2.29 10.17 -23.27
CA ASP A 70 -2.82 10.07 -21.91
C ASP A 70 -2.40 8.75 -21.24
N MET A 71 -2.50 7.62 -21.96
CA MET A 71 -2.06 6.31 -21.45
C MET A 71 -0.55 6.26 -21.15
N LEU A 72 0.27 6.96 -21.93
CA LEU A 72 1.72 7.04 -21.70
C LEU A 72 2.04 7.92 -20.50
N GLU A 73 1.35 9.05 -20.33
CA GLU A 73 1.48 9.91 -19.15
C GLU A 73 1.08 9.16 -17.86
N ASP A 74 -0.05 8.45 -17.90
CA ASP A 74 -0.50 7.56 -16.83
C ASP A 74 0.55 6.48 -16.53
N SER A 75 1.13 5.86 -17.56
CA SER A 75 2.19 4.85 -17.41
C SER A 75 3.42 5.42 -16.69
N VAL A 76 3.85 6.64 -17.05
CA VAL A 76 4.98 7.31 -16.40
C VAL A 76 4.65 7.60 -14.94
N SER A 77 3.43 8.05 -14.63
CA SER A 77 2.99 8.28 -13.25
C SER A 77 3.06 7.00 -12.43
N VAL A 78 2.51 5.89 -12.95
CA VAL A 78 2.51 4.60 -12.23
C VAL A 78 3.93 4.08 -11.98
N ILE A 79 4.85 4.26 -12.93
CA ILE A 79 6.27 3.87 -12.75
C ILE A 79 6.93 4.72 -11.65
N ARG A 80 6.63 6.02 -11.59
CA ARG A 80 7.13 6.90 -10.51
C ARG A 80 6.55 6.51 -9.15
N ASP A 81 5.28 6.17 -9.09
CA ASP A 81 4.64 5.70 -7.86
C ASP A 81 5.25 4.37 -7.41
N LEU A 82 5.60 3.50 -8.35
CA LEU A 82 6.33 2.26 -8.07
C LEU A 82 7.74 2.54 -7.49
N ASP A 83 8.48 3.51 -8.03
CA ASP A 83 9.81 3.87 -7.51
C ASP A 83 9.76 4.34 -6.05
N GLN A 84 8.69 5.02 -5.63
CA GLN A 84 8.49 5.45 -4.24
C GLN A 84 8.28 4.28 -3.26
N TRP A 85 8.05 3.06 -3.74
CA TRP A 85 8.06 1.85 -2.92
C TRP A 85 9.43 1.22 -2.79
N PHE A 86 10.45 1.69 -3.51
CA PHE A 86 11.81 1.17 -3.43
C PHE A 86 12.79 2.16 -2.80
N SER A 87 12.51 3.46 -2.97
CA SER A 87 13.39 4.53 -2.52
C SER A 87 12.65 5.52 -1.63
N ASP A 88 13.25 5.89 -0.50
CA ASP A 88 12.77 6.99 0.32
C ASP A 88 13.19 8.33 -0.31
N ASN A 89 12.21 9.08 -0.81
CA ASN A 89 12.39 10.41 -1.39
C ASN A 89 12.03 11.53 -0.41
N GLY A 90 11.72 11.20 0.86
CA GLY A 90 11.30 12.17 1.87
C GLY A 90 9.89 12.73 1.67
N ALA A 91 9.08 12.12 0.80
CA ALA A 91 7.70 12.56 0.60
C ALA A 91 6.85 12.31 1.85
N THR A 92 5.89 13.21 2.07
CA THR A 92 4.82 13.04 3.05
C THR A 92 3.49 12.86 2.33
N LEU A 93 2.60 12.06 2.92
CA LEU A 93 1.25 11.85 2.41
C LEU A 93 0.22 11.95 3.54
N PRO A 94 -1.01 12.40 3.21
CA PRO A 94 -2.14 12.29 4.12
C PRO A 94 -2.42 10.83 4.47
N LEU A 95 -2.75 10.56 5.73
CA LEU A 95 -3.17 9.24 6.21
C LEU A 95 -4.30 8.64 5.36
N ALA A 96 -5.28 9.44 4.96
CA ALA A 96 -6.38 8.98 4.11
C ALA A 96 -5.89 8.42 2.76
N THR A 97 -4.87 9.05 2.16
CA THR A 97 -4.24 8.58 0.92
C THR A 97 -3.52 7.26 1.15
N LEU A 98 -2.73 7.16 2.22
CA LEU A 98 -2.01 5.93 2.58
C LEU A 98 -2.96 4.75 2.84
N LEU A 99 -4.07 4.98 3.55
CA LEU A 99 -5.08 3.95 3.81
C LEU A 99 -5.78 3.50 2.52
N LYS A 100 -6.05 4.44 1.59
CA LYS A 100 -6.62 4.11 0.28
C LYS A 100 -5.67 3.25 -0.55
N GLU A 101 -4.38 3.58 -0.58
CA GLU A 101 -3.34 2.77 -1.23
C GLU A 101 -3.29 1.37 -0.60
N CYS A 102 -3.21 1.28 0.72
CA CYS A 102 -3.15 -0.01 1.42
C CYS A 102 -4.40 -0.86 1.19
N ARG A 103 -5.59 -0.25 1.16
CA ARG A 103 -6.85 -0.93 0.85
C ARG A 103 -6.85 -1.54 -0.54
N LYS A 104 -6.33 -0.82 -1.54
CA LYS A 104 -6.21 -1.31 -2.92
C LYS A 104 -5.29 -2.54 -2.98
N LEU A 105 -4.12 -2.46 -2.34
CA LEU A 105 -3.13 -3.54 -2.34
C LEU A 105 -3.60 -4.78 -1.58
N LEU A 106 -4.38 -4.60 -0.51
CA LEU A 106 -4.91 -5.70 0.30
C LEU A 106 -6.13 -6.38 -0.34
N PHE A 107 -6.76 -5.74 -1.33
CA PHE A 107 -8.03 -6.18 -1.94
C PHE A 107 -8.00 -7.65 -2.37
N SER A 108 -6.98 -8.04 -3.14
CA SER A 108 -6.85 -9.41 -3.64
C SER A 108 -6.79 -10.45 -2.51
N GLN A 109 -6.20 -10.13 -1.36
CA GLN A 109 -6.13 -11.06 -0.22
C GLN A 109 -7.47 -11.17 0.53
N LEU A 110 -8.20 -10.06 0.66
CA LEU A 110 -9.51 -10.06 1.32
C LEU A 110 -10.57 -10.77 0.48
N MET A 111 -10.51 -10.64 -0.85
CA MET A 111 -11.47 -11.25 -1.77
C MET A 111 -11.58 -12.78 -1.61
N TRP A 112 -10.48 -13.47 -1.33
CA TRP A 112 -10.47 -14.94 -1.22
C TRP A 112 -10.58 -15.48 0.21
N SER A 113 -10.31 -14.66 1.23
CA SER A 113 -10.21 -15.13 2.62
C SER A 113 -11.52 -15.10 3.40
N LYS A 114 -12.59 -14.53 2.84
CA LYS A 114 -13.87 -14.23 3.54
C LYS A 114 -13.73 -13.32 4.78
N ARG A 115 -12.53 -12.84 5.08
CA ARG A 115 -12.25 -11.90 6.17
C ARG A 115 -12.52 -10.48 5.70
N ARG A 116 -12.87 -9.59 6.64
CA ARG A 116 -13.18 -8.20 6.32
C ARG A 116 -12.35 -7.24 7.17
N VAL A 117 -12.03 -6.11 6.55
CA VAL A 117 -11.44 -4.94 7.21
C VAL A 117 -12.43 -3.80 7.04
N ARG A 118 -12.99 -3.31 8.13
CA ARG A 118 -13.80 -2.10 8.16
C ARG A 118 -12.86 -0.90 8.26
N TRP A 119 -12.77 -0.15 7.18
CA TRP A 119 -11.91 1.02 7.05
C TRP A 119 -12.55 2.24 7.73
N PRO A 120 -11.76 3.17 8.28
CA PRO A 120 -12.29 4.39 8.88
C PRO A 120 -12.97 5.25 7.80
N GLU A 121 -14.14 5.79 8.13
CA GLU A 121 -14.87 6.71 7.25
C GLU A 121 -14.26 8.11 7.25
N ASP A 122 -13.74 8.54 8.41
CA ASP A 122 -13.07 9.83 8.61
C ASP A 122 -11.70 9.60 9.25
N PRO A 123 -10.66 9.28 8.45
CA PRO A 123 -9.29 9.18 8.96
C PRO A 123 -8.82 10.52 9.52
N GLY A 124 -8.10 10.51 10.63
CA GLY A 124 -7.55 11.74 11.21
C GLY A 124 -6.70 12.53 10.21
N ALA A 125 -6.77 13.86 10.29
CA ALA A 125 -5.99 14.78 9.45
C ALA A 125 -4.52 14.77 9.86
N LEU A 126 -3.78 13.76 9.39
CA LEU A 126 -2.36 13.55 9.72
C LEU A 126 -1.52 13.32 8.47
N GLU A 127 -0.45 14.09 8.34
CA GLU A 127 0.61 13.90 7.35
C GLU A 127 1.70 12.98 7.89
N LEU A 128 2.14 12.03 7.07
CA LEU A 128 3.07 10.99 7.47
C LEU A 128 4.17 10.79 6.42
N PRO A 129 5.41 10.42 6.81
CA PRO A 129 6.43 10.01 5.86
C PRO A 129 5.92 8.81 5.05
N ALA A 130 5.82 8.98 3.73
CA ALA A 130 5.14 8.03 2.86
C ALA A 130 5.84 6.67 2.87
N PHE A 131 7.17 6.67 2.73
CA PHE A 131 7.97 5.46 2.62
C PHE A 131 7.81 4.54 3.84
N SER A 132 8.13 5.02 5.04
CA SER A 132 8.06 4.19 6.26
C SER A 132 6.62 3.77 6.60
N SER A 133 5.66 4.69 6.45
CA SER A 133 4.26 4.45 6.84
C SER A 133 3.56 3.43 5.95
N ARG A 134 3.86 3.41 4.64
CA ARG A 134 3.36 2.39 3.70
C ARG A 134 3.69 0.98 4.16
N TYR A 135 4.95 0.73 4.54
CA TYR A 135 5.36 -0.59 5.00
C TYR A 135 4.77 -0.95 6.36
N LEU A 136 4.76 0.00 7.31
CA LEU A 136 4.19 -0.23 8.62
C LEU A 136 2.70 -0.59 8.53
N LEU A 137 1.91 0.21 7.80
CA LEU A 137 0.49 -0.04 7.60
C LEU A 137 0.25 -1.37 6.90
N MET A 138 0.99 -1.65 5.81
CA MET A 138 0.80 -2.88 5.07
C MET A 138 1.17 -4.12 5.90
N ALA A 139 2.31 -4.11 6.58
CA ALA A 139 2.69 -5.21 7.47
C ALA A 139 1.65 -5.42 8.58
N TRP A 140 1.20 -4.33 9.21
CA TRP A 140 0.21 -4.38 10.27
C TRP A 140 -1.11 -4.98 9.79
N LEU A 141 -1.63 -4.52 8.64
CA LEU A 141 -2.84 -5.05 8.02
C LEU A 141 -2.72 -6.53 7.64
N LEU A 142 -1.60 -6.92 7.03
CA LEU A 142 -1.36 -8.32 6.65
C LEU A 142 -1.28 -9.24 7.88
N CYS A 143 -0.67 -8.76 8.96
CA CYS A 143 -0.64 -9.47 10.24
C CYS A 143 -2.05 -9.56 10.84
N LEU A 144 -2.82 -8.46 10.91
CA LEU A 144 -4.20 -8.45 11.41
C LEU A 144 -5.09 -9.44 10.65
N VAL A 145 -5.02 -9.43 9.31
CA VAL A 145 -5.80 -10.34 8.46
C VAL A 145 -5.43 -11.80 8.71
N ALA A 146 -4.16 -12.12 8.97
CA ALA A 146 -3.76 -13.49 9.29
C ALA A 146 -4.35 -13.98 10.63
N TRP A 147 -4.58 -13.07 11.58
CA TRP A 147 -5.10 -13.36 12.93
C TRP A 147 -6.63 -13.29 13.05
N LEU A 148 -7.32 -12.93 11.98
CA LEU A 148 -8.77 -12.93 11.90
C LEU A 148 -9.30 -14.35 11.67
N PRO A 149 -10.27 -14.83 12.46
CA PRO A 149 -11.01 -16.04 12.12
C PRO A 149 -11.71 -15.91 10.75
N GLU A 150 -11.99 -17.03 10.08
CA GLU A 150 -12.73 -17.00 8.81
C GLU A 150 -14.11 -16.35 9.01
N GLY A 151 -14.50 -15.45 8.11
CA GLY A 151 -15.77 -14.70 8.21
C GLY A 151 -15.78 -13.57 9.24
N ALA A 152 -14.71 -13.39 10.01
CA ALA A 152 -14.59 -12.31 10.98
C ALA A 152 -14.23 -10.96 10.33
N GLU A 153 -14.44 -9.90 11.10
CA GLU A 153 -14.10 -8.53 10.73
C GLU A 153 -13.21 -7.85 11.78
N VAL A 154 -12.26 -7.04 11.30
CA VAL A 154 -11.52 -6.08 12.11
C VAL A 154 -11.91 -4.66 11.71
N GLU A 155 -12.18 -3.81 12.69
CA GLU A 155 -12.45 -2.40 12.50
C GLU A 155 -11.21 -1.56 12.79
N LEU A 156 -10.84 -0.71 11.84
CA LEU A 156 -9.73 0.22 11.98
C LEU A 156 -10.26 1.59 12.41
N ASP A 157 -9.70 2.09 13.51
CA ASP A 157 -9.92 3.44 14.00
C ASP A 157 -8.59 4.19 13.96
N THR A 158 -8.58 5.29 13.21
CA THR A 158 -7.39 6.15 13.01
C THR A 158 -7.73 7.62 13.22
N ALA A 159 -8.84 7.91 13.93
CA ALA A 159 -9.27 9.28 14.18
C ALA A 159 -8.27 10.03 15.07
N ASP A 160 -7.64 9.34 16.02
CA ASP A 160 -6.59 9.90 16.88
C ASP A 160 -5.22 9.87 16.16
N PRO A 161 -4.58 11.03 15.90
CA PRO A 161 -3.26 11.10 15.27
C PRO A 161 -2.12 10.51 16.12
N SER A 162 -2.36 10.28 17.41
CA SER A 162 -1.39 9.73 18.36
C SER A 162 -1.52 8.22 18.55
N ALA A 163 -2.68 7.64 18.23
CA ALA A 163 -2.96 6.23 18.44
C ALA A 163 -3.93 5.70 17.38
N TRP A 164 -3.54 4.62 16.71
CA TRP A 164 -4.42 3.87 15.81
C TRP A 164 -4.77 2.54 16.43
N HIS A 165 -5.99 2.11 16.19
CA HIS A 165 -6.55 0.91 16.80
C HIS A 165 -7.16 0.00 15.74
N ALA A 166 -6.94 -1.30 15.92
CA ALA A 166 -7.59 -2.37 15.19
C ALA A 166 -8.40 -3.19 16.18
N ARG A 167 -9.74 -3.04 16.15
CA ARG A 167 -10.68 -3.71 17.05
C ARG A 167 -11.24 -4.94 16.37
N PHE A 168 -11.08 -6.10 17.00
CA PHE A 168 -11.61 -7.34 16.44
C PHE A 168 -13.03 -7.57 16.92
N THR A 169 -13.93 -7.91 15.99
CA THR A 169 -15.32 -8.29 16.29
C THR A 169 -15.42 -9.63 17.02
N MET A 170 -14.41 -10.49 16.85
CA MET A 170 -14.19 -11.72 17.61
C MET A 170 -12.75 -11.74 18.10
N PRO A 171 -12.42 -12.40 19.23
CA PRO A 171 -11.05 -12.46 19.72
C PRO A 171 -10.06 -12.91 18.64
N ALA A 172 -8.92 -12.21 18.52
CA ALA A 172 -7.89 -12.55 17.56
C ALA A 172 -7.34 -13.95 17.83
N GLN A 173 -7.20 -14.77 16.80
CA GLN A 173 -6.70 -16.14 16.90
C GLN A 173 -5.39 -16.26 16.15
N ALA A 174 -4.38 -16.85 16.78
CA ALA A 174 -3.13 -17.11 16.11
C ALA A 174 -3.41 -18.05 14.91
N PRO A 175 -2.80 -17.80 13.75
CA PRO A 175 -2.99 -18.66 12.58
C PRO A 175 -2.46 -20.07 12.83
N ASP A 176 -3.15 -21.08 12.29
CA ASP A 176 -2.82 -22.51 12.47
C ASP A 176 -1.51 -22.94 11.79
N GLY A 177 -0.89 -22.06 10.99
CA GLY A 177 0.36 -22.28 10.29
C GLY A 177 1.27 -21.04 10.31
N PRO A 178 2.48 -21.13 9.73
CA PRO A 178 3.40 -20.01 9.71
C PRO A 178 2.79 -18.82 8.97
N ALA A 179 2.55 -17.73 9.70
CA ALA A 179 2.11 -16.47 9.11
C ALA A 179 3.26 -15.82 8.35
N LEU A 180 2.95 -15.17 7.23
CA LEU A 180 3.91 -14.35 6.48
C LEU A 180 4.45 -13.18 7.31
N PHE A 181 3.61 -12.65 8.22
CA PHE A 181 3.93 -11.57 9.14
C PHE A 181 3.50 -11.94 10.55
N ASP A 182 4.41 -11.79 11.50
CA ASP A 182 4.13 -11.93 12.92
C ASP A 182 4.15 -10.58 13.65
N THR A 183 3.90 -10.59 14.96
CA THR A 183 3.88 -9.36 15.76
C THR A 183 5.26 -8.70 15.87
N ARG A 184 6.36 -9.47 15.79
CA ARG A 184 7.72 -8.92 15.86
C ARG A 184 8.06 -8.13 14.61
N ASP A 185 7.60 -8.60 13.45
CA ASP A 185 7.72 -7.85 12.20
C ASP A 185 7.10 -6.45 12.33
N ILE A 186 5.96 -6.33 13.03
CA ILE A 186 5.31 -5.04 13.31
C ILE A 186 6.10 -4.21 14.30
N GLU A 187 6.59 -4.82 15.39
CA GLU A 187 7.41 -4.14 16.39
C GLU A 187 8.67 -3.52 15.79
N TRP A 188 9.36 -4.23 14.90
CA TRP A 188 10.56 -3.70 14.21
C TRP A 188 10.23 -2.51 13.32
N LEU A 189 9.19 -2.61 12.48
CA LEU A 189 8.79 -1.49 11.62
C LEU A 189 8.25 -0.31 12.41
N ALA A 190 7.47 -0.56 13.47
CA ALA A 190 6.92 0.47 14.32
C ALA A 190 8.06 1.26 14.97
N ALA A 191 8.99 0.56 15.64
CA ALA A 191 10.08 1.20 16.35
C ALA A 191 11.04 1.96 15.40
N ASP A 192 11.30 1.43 14.21
CA ASP A 192 12.10 2.12 13.17
C ASP A 192 11.39 3.37 12.61
N SER A 193 10.06 3.42 12.70
CA SER A 193 9.23 4.53 12.19
C SER A 193 8.77 5.51 13.28
N GLY A 194 9.24 5.37 14.52
CA GLY A 194 8.83 6.22 15.64
C GLY A 194 7.45 5.89 16.23
N TRP A 195 6.99 4.66 16.03
CA TRP A 195 5.76 4.10 16.58
C TRP A 195 6.05 3.00 17.60
N ARG A 196 5.08 2.72 18.45
CA ARG A 196 5.06 1.59 19.39
C ARG A 196 3.86 0.73 19.09
N PHE A 197 4.09 -0.56 18.92
CA PHE A 197 3.02 -1.55 18.78
C PHE A 197 2.61 -2.08 20.16
N GLU A 198 1.31 -2.17 20.41
CA GLU A 198 0.74 -2.77 21.62
C GLU A 198 -0.37 -3.76 21.25
N ARG A 199 -0.42 -4.88 21.97
CA ARG A 199 -1.32 -5.98 21.69
C ARG A 199 -2.20 -6.31 22.88
N GLN A 200 -3.50 -6.28 22.68
CA GLN A 200 -4.50 -6.77 23.62
C GLN A 200 -5.39 -7.82 22.93
N PRO A 201 -6.11 -8.69 23.68
CA PRO A 201 -6.86 -9.80 23.09
C PRO A 201 -7.93 -9.39 22.05
N GLN A 202 -8.50 -8.19 22.18
CA GLN A 202 -9.57 -7.68 21.32
C GLN A 202 -9.21 -6.38 20.59
N SER A 203 -8.03 -5.81 20.86
CA SER A 203 -7.60 -4.54 20.29
C SER A 203 -6.09 -4.53 20.12
N TRP A 204 -5.61 -4.25 18.92
CA TRP A 204 -4.19 -4.05 18.65
C TRP A 204 -3.99 -2.59 18.27
N SER A 205 -2.93 -1.96 18.74
CA SER A 205 -2.74 -0.54 18.56
C SER A 205 -1.33 -0.14 18.17
N LEU A 206 -1.24 0.94 17.39
CA LEU A 206 -0.01 1.63 17.05
C LEU A 206 -0.06 3.01 17.72
N HIS A 207 0.86 3.26 18.64
CA HIS A 207 0.99 4.53 19.34
C HIS A 207 2.19 5.27 18.80
N ARG A 208 2.01 6.52 18.39
CA ARG A 208 3.14 7.34 17.97
C ARG A 208 3.94 7.72 19.21
N ALA A 209 5.26 7.57 19.17
CA ALA A 209 6.09 8.09 20.25
C ALA A 209 5.85 9.61 20.34
N ALA A 210 5.56 10.11 21.54
CA ALA A 210 5.55 11.54 21.77
C ALA A 210 6.94 12.08 21.37
N SER A 211 6.99 13.10 20.51
CA SER A 211 8.24 13.75 20.16
C SER A 211 8.87 14.26 21.45
N GLY A 212 9.90 13.57 21.94
CA GLY A 212 10.61 13.94 23.15
C GLY A 212 11.22 15.32 23.01
N LYS A 213 10.57 16.33 23.61
CA LYS A 213 11.21 17.51 24.15
C LYS A 213 10.81 17.60 25.61
N GLU A 214 11.59 16.97 26.49
CA GLU A 214 11.81 17.53 27.81
C GLU A 214 12.92 18.58 27.67
N PRO A 215 12.64 19.89 27.83
CA PRO A 215 13.70 20.81 28.18
C PRO A 215 14.01 20.63 29.67
N ALA A 216 15.26 20.31 29.96
CA ALA A 216 15.87 20.56 31.26
C ALA A 216 15.94 22.07 31.53
#